data_AF-U7QXL2-F1
#
_entry.id   AF-U7QXL2-F1
#
_cell.length_a   1.000
_cell.length_b   1.000
_cell.length_c   1.000
_cell.angle_alpha   90.00
_cell.angle_beta   90.00
_cell.angle_gamma   90.00
#
_symmetry.space_group_name_H-M   'P 1'
#
loop_
_entity.id
_entity.type
_entity.pdbx_description
1 polymer ?
#
loop_
_entity_poly.entity_id
_entity_poly.type
_entity_poly.pdbx_seq_one_letter_code
_entity_poly.pdbx_strand_id
1 'polypeptide(L)'
;MSSKNDFKAFSISNNANVVSQGRYEESKDLLTGFPPNDVPTHVLNKVLRQSSTIASVVANFIAEQSGDDVLDNGDIAKLTE
;
A
#
# COMPACT_ATOMS: atom_id res chain seq x y z
N MET A 1 12.70 -21.20 7.78
CA MET A 1 12.26 -20.82 6.42
C MET A 1 11.72 -19.41 6.52
N SER A 2 11.92 -18.55 5.52
CA SER A 2 11.29 -17.22 5.52
C SER A 2 9.83 -17.40 5.13
N SER A 3 8.92 -16.98 5.99
CA SER A 3 7.48 -17.03 5.72
C SER A 3 7.13 -16.07 4.58
N LYS A 4 6.13 -16.43 3.77
CA LYS A 4 5.72 -15.71 2.57
C LYS A 4 4.76 -14.58 2.91
N ASN A 5 4.91 -13.43 2.25
CA ASN A 5 3.95 -12.33 2.29
C ASN A 5 3.48 -12.00 0.87
N ASP A 6 2.19 -12.11 0.57
CA ASP A 6 1.62 -11.80 -0.74
C ASP A 6 1.10 -10.37 -0.90
N PHE A 7 0.97 -9.60 0.17
CA PHE A 7 0.60 -8.18 0.09
C PHE A 7 1.79 -7.35 -0.36
N LYS A 8 1.77 -6.87 -1.61
CA LYS A 8 2.91 -6.20 -2.24
C LYS A 8 2.77 -4.68 -2.22
N ALA A 9 3.91 -4.01 -2.00
CA ALA A 9 4.00 -2.57 -2.22
C ALA A 9 3.85 -2.23 -3.71
N PHE A 10 2.94 -1.31 -4.02
CA PHE A 10 2.61 -0.88 -5.37
C PHE A 10 3.45 0.34 -5.81
N SER A 11 3.82 0.38 -7.09
CA SER A 11 4.50 1.53 -7.71
C SER A 11 5.78 1.98 -7.02
N ILE A 12 6.59 1.11 -6.41
CA ILE A 12 7.79 1.53 -5.65
C ILE A 12 9.05 1.84 -6.48
N SER A 13 9.01 1.66 -7.80
CA SER A 13 10.16 1.92 -8.67
C SER A 13 10.54 3.41 -8.71
N ASN A 14 11.84 3.69 -8.90
CA ASN A 14 12.37 5.06 -9.00
C ASN A 14 11.68 5.91 -10.07
N ASN A 15 11.18 5.29 -11.15
CA ASN A 15 10.52 5.97 -12.27
C ASN A 15 9.01 5.71 -12.33
N ALA A 16 8.40 5.25 -11.24
CA ALA A 16 6.96 5.00 -11.23
C ALA A 16 6.17 6.31 -11.33
N ASN A 17 5.06 6.25 -12.08
CA ASN A 17 4.17 7.37 -12.35
C ASN A 17 3.43 7.82 -11.08
N VAL A 18 4.10 8.58 -10.22
CA VAL A 18 3.62 8.97 -8.90
C VAL A 18 4.05 10.40 -8.60
N VAL A 19 3.12 11.20 -8.05
CA VAL A 19 3.44 12.56 -7.63
C VAL A 19 4.53 12.60 -6.55
N SER A 20 5.37 13.64 -6.55
CA SER A 20 6.37 13.83 -5.50
C SER A 20 5.73 13.97 -4.12
N GLN A 21 6.49 13.70 -3.06
CA GLN A 21 5.97 13.80 -1.69
C GLN A 21 5.51 15.22 -1.36
N GLY A 22 6.32 16.24 -1.62
CA GLY A 22 5.95 17.64 -1.31
C GLY A 22 4.67 18.09 -2.03
N ARG A 23 4.52 17.79 -3.32
CA ARG A 23 3.29 18.11 -4.06
C ARG A 23 2.06 17.37 -3.53
N TYR A 24 2.24 16.17 -2.99
CA TYR A 24 1.15 15.41 -2.40
C TYR A 24 0.72 16.01 -1.06
N GLU A 25 1.68 16.42 -0.22
CA GLU A 25 1.44 17.08 1.07
C GLU A 25 0.75 18.44 0.94
N GLU A 26 0.97 19.15 -0.17
CA GLU A 26 0.29 20.41 -0.50
C GLU A 26 -1.14 20.20 -1.04
N SER A 27 -1.54 18.97 -1.38
CA SER A 27 -2.85 18.70 -1.97
C SER A 27 -3.97 18.83 -0.95
N LYS A 28 -5.00 19.62 -1.31
CA LYS A 28 -6.25 19.69 -0.52
C LYS A 28 -7.00 18.36 -0.49
N ASP A 29 -6.77 17.50 -1.48
CA ASP A 29 -7.41 16.19 -1.60
C ASP A 29 -7.02 15.25 -0.43
N LEU A 30 -5.93 15.54 0.29
CA LEU A 30 -5.60 14.85 1.54
C LEU A 30 -6.71 14.97 2.59
N LEU A 31 -7.43 16.09 2.59
CA LEU A 31 -8.51 16.38 3.54
C LEU A 31 -9.88 16.04 2.96
N THR A 32 -10.10 16.33 1.68
CA THR A 32 -11.43 16.23 1.05
C THR A 32 -11.63 14.96 0.24
N GLY A 33 -10.58 14.19 -0.01
CA GLY A 33 -10.58 13.12 -0.99
C GLY A 33 -10.60 13.63 -2.43
N PHE A 34 -10.64 12.69 -3.38
CA PHE A 34 -10.68 13.00 -4.80
C PHE A 34 -12.06 13.45 -5.28
N PRO A 35 -12.13 14.37 -6.26
CA PRO A 35 -13.39 14.74 -6.88
C PRO A 35 -14.00 13.56 -7.69
N PRO A 36 -15.33 13.53 -7.90
CA PRO A 36 -16.02 12.35 -8.44
C PRO A 36 -15.58 11.86 -9.83
N ASN A 37 -15.06 12.75 -10.70
CA ASN A 37 -14.95 12.44 -12.12
C ASN A 37 -13.54 12.52 -12.72
N ASP A 38 -12.53 13.02 -12.00
CA ASP A 38 -11.19 13.19 -12.55
C ASP A 38 -10.11 13.05 -11.49
N VAL A 39 -9.47 11.87 -11.44
CA VAL A 39 -8.30 11.63 -10.61
C VAL A 39 -7.10 11.39 -11.50
N PRO A 40 -6.13 12.33 -11.55
CA PRO A 40 -4.91 12.08 -12.30
C PRO A 40 -4.22 10.82 -11.78
N THR A 41 -3.88 9.88 -12.67
CA THR A 41 -3.35 8.57 -12.30
C THR A 41 -2.09 8.65 -11.43
N HIS A 42 -1.26 9.68 -11.61
CA HIS A 42 -0.06 9.89 -10.81
C HIS A 42 -0.36 10.28 -9.34
N VAL A 43 -1.51 10.89 -9.09
CA VAL A 43 -2.00 11.16 -7.73
C VAL A 43 -2.66 9.90 -7.15
N LEU A 44 -3.47 9.19 -7.95
CA LEU A 44 -4.03 7.89 -7.53
C LEU A 44 -2.94 6.89 -7.13
N ASN A 45 -1.91 6.75 -7.97
CA ASN A 45 -0.78 5.87 -7.70
C ASN A 45 -0.01 6.28 -6.44
N LYS A 46 -0.03 7.56 -6.03
CA LYS A 46 0.58 8.01 -4.78
C LYS A 46 -0.16 7.46 -3.57
N VAL A 47 -1.49 7.58 -3.56
CA VAL A 47 -2.36 7.05 -2.51
C VAL A 47 -2.20 5.53 -2.41
N LEU A 48 -2.26 4.85 -3.56
CA LEU A 48 -2.08 3.40 -3.64
C LEU A 48 -0.68 2.98 -3.18
N ARG A 49 0.39 3.70 -3.57
CA ARG A 49 1.75 3.45 -3.09
C ARG A 49 1.82 3.56 -1.57
N GLN A 50 1.41 4.68 -0.96
CA GLN A 50 1.50 4.84 0.49
C GLN A 50 0.71 3.75 1.24
N SER A 51 -0.50 3.44 0.78
CA SER A 51 -1.36 2.44 1.42
C SER A 51 -0.77 1.03 1.30
N SER A 52 -0.40 0.62 0.09
CA SER A 52 0.15 -0.72 -0.18
C SER A 52 1.54 -0.92 0.44
N THR A 53 2.37 0.12 0.53
CA THR A 53 3.66 0.04 1.22
C THR A 53 3.47 -0.28 2.70
N ILE A 54 2.57 0.42 3.40
CA ILE A 54 2.28 0.13 4.81
C ILE A 54 1.65 -1.26 4.97
N ALA A 55 0.68 -1.63 4.12
CA ALA A 55 0.07 -2.96 4.16
C ALA A 55 1.12 -4.08 3.96
N SER A 56 2.03 -3.91 3.01
CA SER A 56 3.11 -4.86 2.75
C SER A 56 4.08 -4.99 3.93
N VAL A 57 4.43 -3.87 4.58
CA VAL A 57 5.27 -3.87 5.79
C VAL A 57 4.58 -4.60 6.95
N VAL A 58 3.30 -4.31 7.20
CA VAL A 58 2.53 -4.96 8.28
C VAL A 58 2.38 -6.46 8.02
N ALA A 59 2.06 -6.86 6.79
CA ALA A 59 1.95 -8.26 6.42
C ALA A 59 3.29 -9.00 6.56
N ASN A 60 4.41 -8.33 6.23
CA ASN A 60 5.74 -8.90 6.42
C ASN A 60 6.06 -9.06 7.90
N PHE A 61 5.71 -8.07 8.73
CA PHE A 61 5.87 -8.16 10.18
C PHE A 61 5.06 -9.33 10.76
N ILE A 62 3.79 -9.50 10.37
CA ILE A 62 2.96 -10.64 10.81
C ILE A 62 3.63 -11.95 10.43
N ALA A 63 4.05 -12.12 9.18
CA ALA A 63 4.70 -13.34 8.71
C ALA A 63 6.00 -13.65 9.49
N GLU A 64 6.79 -12.63 9.82
CA GLU A 64 8.00 -12.78 10.63
C GLU A 64 7.72 -13.13 12.10
N GLN A 65 6.65 -12.60 12.69
CA GLN A 65 6.32 -12.85 14.10
C GLN A 65 5.58 -14.17 14.32
N SER A 66 4.64 -14.54 13.43
CA SER A 66 3.89 -15.79 13.54
C SER A 66 4.71 -16.99 13.06
N GLY A 67 5.64 -16.78 12.12
CA GLY A 67 6.30 -17.86 11.41
C GLY A 67 5.43 -18.48 10.31
N ASP A 68 4.23 -17.95 10.06
CA ASP A 68 3.28 -18.44 9.07
C ASP A 68 3.21 -17.55 7.83
N ASP A 69 2.77 -18.14 6.72
CA ASP A 69 2.53 -17.40 5.47
C ASP A 69 1.33 -16.47 5.58
N VAL A 70 1.49 -15.25 5.08
CA VAL A 70 0.46 -14.22 4.95
C VAL A 70 0.05 -14.11 3.47
N LEU A 71 -1.07 -14.75 3.13
CA LEU A 71 -1.53 -14.94 1.74
C LEU A 71 -2.68 -13.98 1.37
N ASP A 72 -2.67 -13.46 0.14
CA ASP A 72 -3.77 -12.65 -0.42
C ASP A 72 -4.80 -13.57 -1.09
N ASN A 73 -5.57 -14.30 -0.26
CA ASN A 73 -6.59 -15.26 -0.71
C ASN A 73 -7.97 -15.01 -0.08
N GLY A 74 -8.14 -13.88 0.62
CA GLY A 74 -9.39 -13.50 1.31
C GLY A 74 -9.61 -14.14 2.68
N ASP A 75 -8.70 -15.00 3.17
CA ASP A 75 -8.77 -15.56 4.51
C ASP A 75 -8.14 -14.62 5.55
N ILE A 76 -9.01 -13.91 6.27
CA ILE A 76 -8.59 -12.92 7.26
C ILE A 76 -8.27 -13.51 8.64
N ALA A 77 -8.66 -14.76 8.93
CA ALA A 77 -8.47 -15.35 10.26
C ALA A 77 -6.97 -15.42 10.60
N LYS A 78 -6.16 -15.81 9.61
CA LYS A 78 -4.69 -15.86 9.70
C LYS A 78 -4.02 -14.49 9.86
N LEU A 79 -4.73 -13.39 9.65
CA LEU A 79 -4.20 -12.02 9.84
C LEU A 79 -4.42 -11.51 11.27
N THR A 80 -5.15 -12.25 12.09
CA THR A 80 -5.57 -11.86 13.44
C THR A 80 -5.08 -12.79 14.56
N GLU A 81 -4.38 -13.86 14.20
CA GLU A 81 -3.71 -14.79 15.13
C GLU A 81 -2.35 -14.25 15.57
#